data_AF-A0A6I9XZ73-F1
#
_entry.id   AF-A0A6I9XZ73-F1
#
_cell.length_a   1.000
_cell.length_b   1.000
_cell.length_c   1.000
_cell.angle_alpha   90.00
_cell.angle_beta   90.00
_cell.angle_gamma   90.00
#
_symmetry.space_group_name_H-M   'P 1'
#
loop_
_entity.id
_entity.type
_entity.pdbx_description
1 polymer ?
#
loop_
_entity_poly.entity_id
_entity_poly.type
_entity_poly.pdbx_seq_one_letter_code
_entity_poly.pdbx_strand_id
1 'polypeptide(L)'
;NELDGLAKGPESEHRVGGYSRLLQDRARKAVDFLESCFERRDSYIRALTSRGNELESISFRSEDISRQQGNNDDLILSCCLHYCNDRAKDFMPAKKDDPIRLLREVVLLTDDRNLRVKALTRNVPVRDIPTFLRWAQEG
;
A
#
# COMPACT_ATOMS: atom_id res chain seq x y z
N ASN A 1 3.68 -5.14 9.28
CA ASN A 1 4.97 -5.88 9.28
C ASN A 1 6.18 -4.95 9.34
N GLU A 2 6.49 -4.16 8.30
CA GLU A 2 7.65 -3.23 8.34
C GLU A 2 7.52 -2.18 9.45
N LEU A 3 6.35 -1.56 9.60
CA LEU A 3 6.06 -0.60 10.67
C LEU A 3 6.24 -1.24 12.06
N ASP A 4 5.79 -2.48 12.25
CA ASP A 4 5.95 -3.20 13.52
C ASP A 4 7.44 -3.44 13.84
N GLY A 5 8.23 -3.81 12.83
CA GLY A 5 9.68 -3.94 12.97
C GLY A 5 10.35 -2.63 13.37
N LEU A 6 9.98 -1.52 12.72
CA LEU A 6 10.49 -0.19 13.05
C LEU A 6 10.05 0.28 14.45
N ALA A 7 8.81 0.00 14.86
CA ALA A 7 8.26 0.39 16.16
C ALA A 7 8.91 -0.34 17.34
N LYS A 8 9.30 -1.61 17.13
CA LYS A 8 10.09 -2.40 18.10
C LYS A 8 11.50 -1.82 18.27
N GLY A 9 12.10 -1.32 17.20
CA GLY A 9 13.45 -0.76 17.21
C GLY A 9 14.54 -1.86 17.16
N PRO A 10 15.82 -1.48 17.06
CA PRO A 10 16.93 -2.44 16.98
C PRO A 10 17.11 -3.20 18.30
N GLU A 11 17.40 -4.50 18.23
CA GLU A 11 17.62 -5.34 19.42
C GLU A 11 18.90 -4.99 20.21
N SER A 12 19.82 -4.23 19.60
CA SER A 12 21.06 -3.78 20.25
C SER A 12 21.04 -2.27 20.51
N GLU A 13 20.86 -1.90 21.78
CA GLU A 13 20.74 -0.52 22.25
C GLU A 13 22.01 0.34 22.05
N HIS A 14 23.12 -0.25 21.61
CA HIS A 14 24.44 0.35 21.79
C HIS A 14 24.79 1.50 20.81
N ARG A 15 24.01 1.75 19.75
CA ARG A 15 24.21 2.91 18.84
C ARG A 15 22.93 3.38 18.14
N VAL A 16 21.84 3.61 18.88
CA VAL A 16 20.62 4.19 18.27
C VAL A 16 20.80 5.70 18.10
N GLY A 17 21.20 6.13 16.90
CA GLY A 17 21.28 7.55 16.54
C GLY A 17 19.91 8.25 16.61
N GLY A 18 19.89 9.57 16.79
CA GLY A 18 18.65 10.35 16.98
C GLY A 18 17.60 10.17 15.87
N TYR A 19 18.04 9.96 14.62
CA TYR A 19 17.15 9.66 13.49
C TYR A 19 16.40 8.33 13.65
N SER A 20 17.06 7.29 14.17
CA SER A 20 16.44 5.98 14.38
C SER A 20 15.35 6.02 15.46
N ARG A 21 15.54 6.83 16.51
CA ARG A 21 14.50 7.05 17.53
C ARG A 21 13.29 7.78 16.94
N LEU A 22 13.54 8.82 16.15
CA LEU A 22 12.46 9.54 15.47
C LEU A 22 11.64 8.64 14.53
N LEU A 23 12.30 7.76 13.77
CA LEU A 23 11.62 6.78 12.92
C LEU A 23 10.81 5.78 13.74
N GLN A 24 11.36 5.28 14.85
CA GLN A 24 10.67 4.38 15.76
C GLN A 24 9.38 5.02 16.32
N ASP A 25 9.46 6.27 16.78
CA ASP A 25 8.30 7.00 17.32
C ASP A 25 7.23 7.23 16.26
N ARG A 26 7.62 7.56 15.02
CA ARG A 26 6.69 7.69 13.90
C ARG A 26 6.02 6.37 13.55
N ALA A 27 6.79 5.28 13.52
CA ALA A 27 6.27 3.95 13.26
C ALA A 27 5.26 3.52 14.33
N ARG A 28 5.56 3.78 15.61
CA ARG A 28 4.63 3.50 16.72
C ARG A 28 3.31 4.23 16.56
N LYS A 29 3.34 5.54 16.32
CA LYS A 29 2.13 6.33 16.08
C LYS A 29 1.30 5.83 14.89
N ALA A 30 1.96 5.36 13.82
CA ALA A 30 1.28 4.80 12.66
C ALA A 30 0.61 3.45 12.99
N VAL A 31 1.29 2.58 13.75
CA VAL A 31 0.72 1.30 14.22
C VAL A 31 -0.49 1.57 15.12
N ASP A 32 -0.36 2.45 16.11
CA ASP A 32 -1.45 2.82 17.03
C ASP A 32 -2.67 3.36 16.27
N PHE A 33 -2.44 4.23 15.27
CA PHE A 33 -3.51 4.74 14.41
C PHE A 33 -4.23 3.60 13.68
N LEU A 34 -3.48 2.70 13.03
CA LEU A 34 -4.07 1.57 12.31
C LEU A 34 -4.85 0.65 13.25
N GLU A 35 -4.28 0.29 14.40
CA GLU A 35 -4.97 -0.53 15.40
C GLU A 35 -6.30 0.10 15.83
N SER A 36 -6.30 1.40 16.14
CA SER A 36 -7.52 2.13 16.51
C SER A 36 -8.59 2.15 15.40
N CYS A 37 -8.19 2.18 14.12
CA CYS A 37 -9.13 2.13 12.99
C CYS A 37 -9.78 0.75 12.87
N PHE A 38 -9.01 -0.33 13.00
CA PHE A 38 -9.55 -1.69 12.90
C PHE A 38 -10.38 -2.09 14.11
N GLU A 39 -9.99 -1.67 15.32
CA GLU A 39 -10.81 -1.87 16.53
C GLU A 39 -12.19 -1.21 16.40
N ARG A 40 -12.25 -0.04 15.77
CA ARG A 40 -13.50 0.68 15.46
C ARG A 40 -14.23 0.15 14.22
N ARG A 41 -13.69 -0.86 13.53
CA ARG A 41 -14.22 -1.39 12.26
C ARG A 41 -14.48 -0.31 11.22
N ASP A 42 -13.51 0.60 11.06
CA ASP A 42 -13.59 1.68 10.07
C ASP A 42 -13.75 1.11 8.64
N SER A 43 -14.87 1.42 7.98
CA SER A 43 -15.21 0.89 6.65
C SER A 43 -14.28 1.36 5.53
N TYR A 44 -13.52 2.44 5.76
CA TYR A 44 -12.62 3.04 4.78
C TYR A 44 -11.18 2.55 4.91
N ILE A 45 -10.87 1.74 5.91
CA ILE A 45 -9.54 1.16 6.13
C ILE A 45 -9.62 -0.36 5.96
N ARG A 46 -8.73 -0.90 5.13
CA ARG A 46 -8.60 -2.34 4.89
C ARG A 46 -7.13 -2.73 4.92
N ALA A 47 -6.86 -3.99 5.24
CA ALA A 47 -5.54 -4.59 5.09
C ALA A 47 -5.68 -5.77 4.14
N LEU A 48 -4.77 -5.86 3.18
CA LEU A 48 -4.73 -6.94 2.19
C LEU A 48 -3.49 -7.79 2.44
N THR A 49 -3.68 -9.10 2.54
CA THR A 49 -2.56 -10.03 2.59
C THR A 49 -1.89 -10.14 1.24
N SER A 50 -0.69 -10.69 1.22
CA SER A 50 0.07 -10.95 0.00
C SER A 50 -0.62 -11.92 -0.97
N ARG A 51 -1.61 -12.68 -0.49
CA ARG A 51 -2.46 -13.59 -1.27
C ARG A 51 -3.78 -12.96 -1.71
N GLY A 52 -4.03 -11.69 -1.40
CA GLY A 52 -5.24 -10.97 -1.79
C GLY A 52 -6.44 -11.21 -0.87
N ASN A 53 -6.23 -11.63 0.38
CA ASN A 53 -7.32 -11.71 1.36
C ASN A 53 -7.44 -10.38 2.10
N GLU A 54 -8.63 -9.79 2.12
CA GLU A 54 -8.93 -8.65 2.99
C GLU A 54 -9.07 -9.13 4.44
N LEU A 55 -8.45 -8.41 5.37
CA LEU A 55 -8.49 -8.71 6.79
C LEU A 55 -9.49 -7.77 7.48
N GLU A 56 -10.36 -8.34 8.31
CA GLU A 56 -11.25 -7.58 9.20
C GLU A 56 -10.56 -7.12 10.48
N SER A 57 -9.45 -7.77 10.85
CA SER A 57 -8.66 -7.45 12.03
C SER A 57 -7.19 -7.67 11.74
N ILE A 58 -6.38 -6.92 12.48
CA ILE A 58 -4.95 -6.88 12.39
C ILE A 58 -4.29 -7.17 13.75
N SER A 59 -5.01 -7.74 14.72
CA SER A 59 -4.44 -8.07 16.03
C SER A 59 -3.41 -9.20 15.99
N PHE A 60 -3.46 -10.06 14.95
CA PHE A 60 -2.52 -11.17 14.73
C PHE A 60 -1.97 -11.13 13.30
N ARG A 61 -0.85 -10.44 13.09
CA ARG A 61 -0.27 -10.18 11.75
C ARG A 61 1.00 -10.99 11.52
N SER A 62 0.84 -12.31 11.46
CA SER A 62 1.91 -13.21 11.02
C SER A 62 1.55 -13.75 9.64
N GLU A 63 2.19 -13.24 8.60
CA GLU A 63 2.06 -13.77 7.26
C GLU A 63 3.28 -14.63 6.92
N ASP A 64 3.03 -15.87 6.50
CA ASP A 64 4.09 -16.75 5.98
C ASP A 64 4.49 -16.29 4.57
N ILE A 65 5.53 -15.47 4.53
CA ILE A 65 6.16 -14.94 3.32
C ILE A 65 7.25 -15.87 2.75
N SER A 66 7.50 -17.04 3.35
CA SER A 66 8.60 -17.94 2.95
C SER A 66 8.53 -18.44 1.51
N ARG A 67 7.32 -18.48 0.94
CA ARG A 67 7.06 -18.90 -0.45
C ARG A 67 6.93 -17.74 -1.43
N GLN A 68 7.04 -16.49 -0.96
CA GLN A 68 6.88 -15.34 -1.83
C GLN A 68 8.19 -14.95 -2.49
N GLN A 69 8.13 -14.84 -3.82
CA GLN A 69 9.23 -14.39 -4.64
C GLN A 69 9.04 -12.90 -4.95
N GLY A 70 10.07 -12.09 -4.71
CA GLY A 70 10.03 -10.64 -4.94
C GLY A 70 10.39 -9.84 -3.70
N ASN A 71 10.47 -8.52 -3.84
CA ASN A 71 10.68 -7.60 -2.72
C ASN A 71 9.34 -6.97 -2.28
N ASN A 72 9.36 -6.13 -1.24
CA ASN A 72 8.13 -5.51 -0.74
C ASN A 72 7.47 -4.57 -1.76
N ASP A 73 8.21 -4.01 -2.72
CA ASP A 73 7.61 -3.26 -3.84
C ASP A 73 6.68 -4.15 -4.65
N ASP A 74 7.11 -5.39 -4.94
CA ASP A 74 6.33 -6.33 -5.73
C ASP A 74 5.05 -6.74 -5.00
N LEU A 75 5.10 -6.85 -3.66
CA LEU A 75 3.94 -7.10 -2.82
C LEU A 75 2.96 -5.91 -2.81
N ILE A 76 3.48 -4.69 -2.64
CA ILE A 76 2.67 -3.47 -2.69
C ILE A 76 1.99 -3.33 -4.06
N LEU A 77 2.71 -3.61 -5.15
CA LEU A 77 2.13 -3.57 -6.50
C LEU A 77 1.10 -4.66 -6.70
N SER A 78 1.32 -5.86 -6.17
CA SER A 78 0.34 -6.96 -6.22
C SER A 78 -0.95 -6.58 -5.48
N CYS A 79 -0.83 -5.86 -4.36
CA CYS A 79 -1.96 -5.27 -3.66
C CYS A 79 -2.71 -4.25 -4.53
N CYS A 80 -2.01 -3.35 -5.23
CA CYS A 80 -2.68 -2.44 -6.16
C CYS A 80 -3.40 -3.18 -7.30
N LEU A 81 -2.75 -4.20 -7.88
CA LEU A 81 -3.29 -4.98 -8.99
C LEU A 81 -4.49 -5.83 -8.59
N HIS A 82 -4.62 -6.21 -7.32
CA HIS A 82 -5.81 -6.87 -6.79
C HIS A 82 -7.08 -6.04 -7.05
N TYR A 83 -6.98 -4.71 -6.99
CA TYR A 83 -8.08 -3.79 -7.25
C TYR A 83 -8.23 -3.42 -8.74
N CYS A 84 -7.36 -3.91 -9.62
CA CYS A 84 -7.50 -3.79 -11.07
C CYS A 84 -8.38 -4.94 -11.60
N ASN A 85 -9.70 -4.83 -11.48
CA ASN A 85 -10.65 -5.87 -11.92
C ASN A 85 -10.88 -5.82 -13.44
N ASP A 86 -9.85 -6.17 -14.20
CA ASP A 86 -9.84 -6.08 -15.65
C ASP A 86 -10.63 -7.23 -16.30
N ARG A 87 -11.81 -6.93 -16.87
CA ARG A 87 -12.56 -7.90 -17.69
C ARG A 87 -12.48 -7.51 -19.15
N ALA A 88 -12.23 -8.48 -20.04
CA ALA A 88 -12.04 -8.23 -21.47
C ALA A 88 -13.16 -7.38 -22.11
N LYS A 89 -14.41 -7.60 -21.69
CA LYS A 89 -15.58 -6.85 -22.14
C LYS A 89 -15.55 -5.35 -21.79
N ASP A 90 -14.85 -4.98 -20.71
CA ASP A 90 -14.80 -3.59 -20.22
C ASP A 90 -13.85 -2.73 -21.07
N PHE A 91 -13.03 -3.38 -21.92
CA PHE A 91 -12.01 -2.75 -22.76
C PHE A 91 -12.31 -2.82 -24.25
N MET A 92 -13.35 -3.54 -24.65
CA MET A 92 -13.74 -3.62 -26.05
C MET A 92 -14.38 -2.29 -26.47
N PRO A 93 -13.78 -1.57 -27.44
CA PRO A 93 -14.35 -0.32 -27.90
C PRO A 93 -15.67 -0.57 -28.63
N ALA A 94 -16.64 0.33 -28.43
CA ALA A 94 -17.96 0.22 -29.07
C ALA A 94 -17.89 0.45 -30.59
N LYS A 95 -16.90 1.23 -31.06
CA LYS A 95 -16.66 1.50 -32.47
C LYS A 95 -15.27 1.01 -32.85
N LYS A 96 -15.15 0.61 -34.12
CA LYS A 96 -13.84 0.38 -34.74
C LYS A 96 -13.02 1.67 -34.65
N ASP A 97 -11.75 1.55 -34.28
CA ASP A 97 -10.76 2.63 -34.14
C ASP A 97 -10.88 3.53 -32.88
N ASP A 98 -11.84 3.27 -31.99
CA ASP A 98 -11.86 3.95 -30.68
C ASP A 98 -10.72 3.41 -29.77
N PRO A 99 -10.12 4.25 -28.91
CA PRO A 99 -9.04 3.83 -28.03
C PRO A 99 -9.55 2.88 -26.94
N ILE A 100 -8.75 1.86 -26.65
CA ILE A 100 -8.95 1.00 -25.47
C ILE A 100 -8.64 1.83 -24.22
N ARG A 101 -9.61 1.93 -23.30
CA ARG A 101 -9.48 2.69 -22.04
C ARG A 101 -9.55 1.75 -20.85
N LEU A 102 -8.53 1.79 -20.00
CA LEU A 102 -8.50 1.01 -18.77
C LEU A 102 -9.08 1.83 -17.61
N LEU A 103 -10.16 1.34 -16.98
CA LEU A 103 -10.66 1.91 -15.73
C LEU A 103 -9.75 1.49 -14.57
N ARG A 104 -9.39 2.44 -13.71
CA ARG A 104 -8.57 2.18 -12.51
C ARG A 104 -9.19 2.86 -11.31
N GLU A 105 -9.67 2.07 -10.37
CA GLU A 105 -10.25 2.52 -9.09
C GLU A 105 -9.24 2.41 -7.93
N VAL A 106 -7.95 2.44 -8.27
CA VAL A 106 -6.84 2.34 -7.33
C VAL A 106 -5.78 3.40 -7.67
N VAL A 107 -5.19 3.99 -6.63
CA VAL A 107 -4.05 4.90 -6.75
C VAL A 107 -3.01 4.48 -5.72
N LEU A 108 -1.77 4.27 -6.16
CA LEU A 108 -0.64 4.05 -5.27
C LEU A 108 -0.14 5.40 -4.74
N LEU A 109 -0.04 5.52 -3.42
CA LEU A 109 0.50 6.72 -2.76
C LEU A 109 1.96 6.47 -2.37
N THR A 110 2.89 7.12 -3.07
CA THR A 110 4.33 6.98 -2.78
C THR A 110 5.16 8.13 -3.35
N ASP A 111 6.20 8.51 -2.61
CA ASP A 111 7.27 9.41 -3.07
C ASP A 111 8.45 8.64 -3.68
N ASP A 112 8.49 7.30 -3.55
CA ASP A 112 9.59 6.48 -4.05
C ASP A 112 9.60 6.43 -5.59
N ARG A 113 10.74 6.80 -6.17
CA ARG A 113 10.92 6.87 -7.63
C ARG A 113 10.87 5.49 -8.29
N ASN A 114 11.47 4.47 -7.69
CA ASN A 114 11.54 3.13 -8.26
C ASN A 114 10.17 2.47 -8.26
N LEU A 115 9.46 2.54 -7.12
CA LEU A 115 8.10 2.04 -6.98
C LEU A 115 7.14 2.78 -7.92
N ARG A 116 7.28 4.11 -8.06
CA ARG A 116 6.52 4.90 -9.04
C ARG A 116 6.73 4.42 -10.47
N VAL A 117 7.98 4.15 -10.88
CA VAL A 117 8.27 3.60 -12.21
C VAL A 117 7.62 2.21 -12.36
N LYS A 118 7.78 1.32 -11.37
CA LYS A 118 7.19 -0.03 -11.40
C LYS A 118 5.66 -0.01 -11.49
N ALA A 119 4.99 0.97 -10.88
CA ALA A 119 3.55 1.17 -10.93
C ALA A 119 3.10 1.63 -12.32
N LEU A 120 3.78 2.63 -12.90
CA LEU A 120 3.47 3.15 -14.23
C LEU A 120 3.62 2.08 -15.32
N THR A 121 4.65 1.23 -15.25
CA THR A 121 4.83 0.12 -16.20
C THR A 121 3.74 -0.96 -16.10
N ARG A 122 2.95 -0.96 -15.00
CA ARG A 122 1.86 -1.90 -14.75
C ARG A 122 0.47 -1.24 -14.87
N ASN A 123 0.39 -0.02 -15.42
CA ASN A 123 -0.85 0.76 -15.54
C ASN A 123 -1.55 0.99 -14.19
N VAL A 124 -0.78 1.15 -13.11
CA VAL A 124 -1.28 1.54 -11.79
C VAL A 124 -1.09 3.05 -11.62
N PRO A 125 -2.18 3.84 -11.45
CA PRO A 125 -2.08 5.26 -11.14
C PRO A 125 -1.26 5.49 -9.86
N VAL A 126 -0.45 6.56 -9.84
CA VAL A 126 0.45 6.83 -8.71
C VAL A 126 0.62 8.33 -8.48
N ARG A 127 0.61 8.75 -7.22
CA ARG A 127 0.80 10.14 -6.78
C ARG A 127 1.53 10.16 -5.44
N ASP A 128 2.21 11.25 -5.13
CA ASP A 128 2.63 11.54 -3.76
C ASP A 128 1.42 11.94 -2.90
N ILE A 129 1.53 11.77 -1.58
CA ILE A 129 0.45 12.05 -0.63
C ILE A 129 0.03 13.53 -0.69
N PRO A 130 0.94 14.53 -0.60
CA PRO A 130 0.55 15.94 -0.66
C PRO A 130 -0.20 16.34 -1.94
N THR A 131 0.22 15.82 -3.10
CA THR A 131 -0.45 16.08 -4.37
C THR A 131 -1.82 15.42 -4.44
N PHE A 132 -1.96 14.20 -3.92
CA PHE A 132 -3.24 13.51 -3.87
C PHE A 132 -4.25 14.26 -2.98
N LEU A 133 -3.80 14.73 -1.82
CA LEU A 133 -4.62 15.53 -0.89
C LEU A 133 -5.15 16.82 -1.55
N ARG A 134 -4.26 17.60 -2.19
CA ARG A 134 -4.68 18.80 -2.94
C ARG A 134 -5.69 18.50 -4.05
N TRP A 135 -5.52 17.36 -4.74
CA TRP A 135 -6.46 16.92 -5.78
C TRP A 135 -7.81 16.53 -5.19
N ALA A 136 -7.82 15.85 -4.04
CA ALA A 136 -9.03 15.45 -3.33
C ALA A 136 -9.80 16.62 -2.70
N GLN A 137 -9.23 17.84 -2.75
CA GLN A 137 -9.75 19.03 -2.06
C GLN A 137 -9.77 18.88 -0.53
N GLU A 138 -8.92 18.00 -0.01
CA GLU A 138 -8.73 17.75 1.41
C GLU A 138 -7.33 18.28 1.80
N GLY A 139 -7.27 19.46 2.42
CA GLY A 139 -6.00 20.12 2.78
C GLY A 139 -6.13 21.60 3.12
#